data_AF-A0A8J1MKC4-F1
#
_entry.id   AF-A0A8J1MKC4-F1
#
_cell.length_a   1.000
_cell.length_b   1.000
_cell.length_c   1.000
_cell.angle_alpha   90.00
_cell.angle_beta   90.00
_cell.angle_gamma   90.00
#
_symmetry.space_group_name_H-M   'P 1'
#
loop_
_entity.id
_entity.type
_entity.pdbx_description
1 polymer ?
#
loop_
_entity_poly.entity_id
_entity_poly.type
_entity_poly.pdbx_seq_one_letter_code
_entity_poly.pdbx_strand_id
1 'polypeptide(L)'
;MYSQNISKLSGKAIVSSLSVADRIRGLSKKVSPNRWDPEEAAAKLRNEIRDLRSKLLSDNSLEEGTVKQLGDAVKELQVVKRQSWKIKRETSKQLDEKKTCHSEILFPFVKTYLKRPKHNLMSFNLDRSPPYLCLLTRNASDAYENKTLLQSNKRNSLEQNENGVKCAPEKSIYQNKSQNQRSVSKYLGMELEFSMAQARREWLKEQHRALINKELLDLEPDKLQQGDSEPEQETQKLLKEKSVMLLQLEALRREMTEAEKDMELLLSSYREEAIAQKQHILQVFHAYRGLLEEQMDAQEHRYRKLLEEAIQDAVQLSARNQELEAENKRLRDELKRKDTKTL
;
A
#
# COMPACT_ATOMS: atom_id res chain seq x y z
N MET A 1 5.67 -18.98 -12.32
CA MET A 1 5.52 -20.08 -13.29
C MET A 1 4.13 -19.95 -13.89
N TYR A 2 4.06 -19.54 -15.15
CA TYR A 2 2.80 -19.23 -15.83
C TYR A 2 2.16 -20.52 -16.35
N SER A 3 1.25 -21.12 -15.58
CA SER A 3 0.28 -22.08 -16.12
C SER A 3 -0.89 -21.29 -16.72
N GLN A 4 -0.74 -20.86 -17.96
CA GLN A 4 -1.88 -20.32 -18.70
C GLN A 4 -2.84 -21.48 -19.02
N ASN A 5 -4.11 -21.32 -18.64
CA ASN A 5 -5.22 -22.24 -18.92
C ASN A 5 -5.25 -22.64 -20.40
N ILE A 6 -4.88 -23.88 -20.69
CA ILE A 6 -4.75 -24.44 -22.04
C ILE A 6 -6.11 -24.44 -22.78
N SER A 7 -7.22 -24.41 -22.04
CA SER A 7 -8.59 -24.45 -22.58
C SER A 7 -9.08 -23.15 -23.24
N LYS A 8 -8.32 -22.05 -23.19
CA LYS A 8 -8.72 -20.74 -23.78
C LYS A 8 -7.80 -20.22 -24.88
N LEU A 9 -6.75 -20.95 -25.24
CA LEU A 9 -5.78 -20.50 -26.25
C LEU A 9 -6.20 -20.97 -27.64
N SER A 10 -6.23 -20.05 -28.62
CA SER A 10 -6.53 -20.41 -30.01
C SER A 10 -5.46 -21.36 -30.55
N GLY A 11 -5.82 -22.29 -31.44
CA GLY A 11 -4.88 -23.27 -32.00
C GLY A 11 -3.61 -22.63 -32.60
N LYS A 12 -3.73 -21.42 -33.16
CA LYS A 12 -2.58 -20.63 -33.66
C LYS A 12 -1.63 -20.18 -32.54
N ALA A 13 -2.15 -19.76 -31.38
CA ALA A 13 -1.34 -19.38 -30.22
C ALA A 13 -0.62 -20.59 -29.59
N ILE A 14 -1.27 -21.76 -29.61
CA ILE A 14 -0.67 -23.02 -29.15
C ILE A 14 0.50 -23.41 -30.05
N VAL A 15 0.31 -23.41 -31.37
CA VAL A 15 1.38 -23.75 -32.32
C VAL A 15 2.53 -22.75 -32.26
N SER A 16 2.24 -21.45 -32.12
CA SER A 16 3.29 -20.43 -31.99
C SER A 16 4.09 -20.57 -30.70
N SER A 17 3.43 -20.88 -29.57
CA SER A 17 4.13 -21.08 -28.29
C SER A 17 4.97 -22.36 -28.29
N LEU A 18 4.48 -23.44 -28.91
CA LEU A 18 5.23 -24.67 -29.12
C LEU A 18 6.45 -24.46 -30.04
N SER A 19 6.31 -23.70 -31.12
CA SER A 19 7.43 -23.35 -32.01
C SER A 19 8.54 -22.59 -31.27
N VAL A 20 8.16 -21.64 -30.40
CA VAL A 20 9.11 -20.92 -29.55
C VAL A 20 9.75 -21.85 -28.52
N ALA A 21 8.99 -22.75 -27.91
CA ALA A 21 9.50 -23.74 -26.96
C ALA A 21 10.50 -24.70 -27.61
N ASP A 22 10.25 -25.16 -28.84
CA ASP A 22 11.16 -26.00 -29.60
C ASP A 22 12.45 -25.25 -29.97
N ARG A 23 12.36 -23.96 -30.35
CA ARG A 23 13.54 -23.11 -30.57
C ARG A 23 14.37 -22.91 -29.29
N ILE A 24 13.73 -22.77 -28.14
CA ILE A 24 14.42 -22.62 -26.85
C ILE A 24 15.09 -23.94 -26.42
N ARG A 25 14.46 -25.09 -26.71
CA ARG A 25 15.01 -26.42 -26.38
C ARG A 25 16.37 -26.67 -27.03
N GLY A 26 16.62 -26.08 -28.21
CA GLY A 26 17.91 -26.16 -28.90
C GLY A 26 19.02 -25.24 -28.36
N LEU A 27 18.71 -24.31 -27.44
CA LEU A 27 19.69 -23.35 -26.91
C LEU A 27 20.49 -23.96 -25.75
N SER A 28 21.64 -24.55 -26.06
CA SER A 28 22.62 -24.97 -25.04
C SER A 28 23.41 -23.76 -24.53
N LYS A 29 23.07 -23.29 -23.33
CA LYS A 29 23.85 -22.24 -22.63
C LYS A 29 24.86 -22.89 -21.70
N LYS A 30 26.14 -22.59 -21.88
CA LYS A 30 27.17 -22.90 -20.88
C LYS A 30 26.98 -21.96 -19.69
N VAL A 31 26.42 -22.48 -18.59
CA VAL A 31 26.25 -21.73 -17.34
C VAL A 31 27.41 -22.08 -16.42
N SER A 32 28.35 -21.15 -16.24
CA SER A 32 29.38 -21.26 -15.21
C SER A 32 28.88 -20.68 -13.89
N PRO A 33 29.27 -21.23 -12.73
CA PRO A 33 28.95 -20.63 -11.44
C PRO A 33 29.65 -19.28 -11.32
N ASN A 34 28.88 -18.20 -11.45
CA ASN A 34 29.41 -16.86 -11.20
C ASN A 34 29.45 -16.64 -9.68
N ARG A 35 30.62 -16.76 -9.07
CA ARG A 35 30.84 -16.34 -7.68
C ARG A 35 30.95 -14.81 -7.66
N TRP A 36 29.81 -14.15 -7.71
CA TRP A 36 29.77 -12.70 -7.61
C TRP A 36 30.04 -12.27 -6.16
N ASP A 37 31.19 -11.64 -5.93
CA ASP A 37 31.53 -11.01 -4.66
C ASP A 37 31.20 -9.49 -4.71
N PRO A 38 30.25 -9.00 -3.89
CA PRO A 38 29.91 -7.57 -3.86
C PRO A 38 31.06 -6.68 -3.37
N GLU A 39 31.99 -7.19 -2.55
CA GLU A 39 33.14 -6.43 -2.05
C GLU A 39 34.12 -6.17 -3.20
N GLU A 40 34.47 -7.21 -3.96
CA GLU A 40 35.36 -7.12 -5.12
C GLU A 40 34.75 -6.25 -6.22
N ALA A 41 33.45 -6.40 -6.51
CA ALA A 41 32.74 -5.57 -7.48
C ALA A 41 32.70 -4.09 -7.06
N ALA A 42 32.47 -3.81 -5.77
CA ALA A 42 32.50 -2.45 -5.25
C ALA A 42 33.92 -1.86 -5.26
N ALA A 43 34.96 -2.66 -5.03
CA ALA A 43 36.35 -2.23 -5.12
C ALA A 43 36.73 -1.85 -6.55
N LYS A 44 36.32 -2.66 -7.55
CA LYS A 44 36.52 -2.36 -8.98
C LYS A 44 35.86 -1.05 -9.38
N LEU A 45 34.59 -0.85 -9.03
CA LEU A 45 33.87 0.39 -9.31
C LEU A 45 34.48 1.62 -8.61
N ARG A 46 35.02 1.47 -7.39
CA ARG A 46 35.72 2.56 -6.71
C ARG A 46 37.04 2.93 -7.38
N ASN A 47 37.76 1.96 -7.93
CA ASN A 47 38.98 2.19 -8.69
C ASN A 47 38.65 2.90 -10.01
N GLU A 48 37.65 2.43 -10.74
CA GLU A 48 37.17 3.08 -11.97
C GLU A 48 36.72 4.52 -11.73
N ILE A 49 35.98 4.80 -10.65
CA ILE A 49 35.62 6.16 -10.25
C ILE A 49 36.87 7.01 -9.94
N ARG A 50 37.91 6.42 -9.32
CA ARG A 50 39.16 7.12 -9.02
C ARG A 50 39.90 7.47 -10.31
N ASP A 51 39.94 6.55 -11.26
CA ASP A 51 40.63 6.70 -12.55
C ASP A 51 39.90 7.69 -13.46
N LEU A 52 38.56 7.66 -13.48
CA LEU A 52 37.76 8.66 -14.21
C LEU A 52 37.91 10.05 -13.61
N ARG A 53 38.05 10.17 -12.29
CA ARG A 53 38.33 11.44 -11.62
C ARG A 53 39.73 11.95 -11.90
N SER A 54 40.76 11.09 -11.86
CA SER A 54 42.12 11.51 -12.19
C SER A 54 42.24 11.94 -13.65
N LYS A 55 41.55 11.26 -14.56
CA LYS A 55 41.48 11.63 -15.98
C LYS A 55 40.80 12.99 -16.21
N LEU A 56 39.68 13.25 -15.52
CA LEU A 56 39.01 14.55 -15.57
C LEU A 56 39.88 15.69 -15.01
N LEU A 57 40.74 15.39 -14.03
CA LEU A 57 41.66 16.36 -13.43
C LEU A 57 42.94 16.57 -14.27
N SER A 58 43.36 15.59 -15.07
CA SER A 58 44.55 15.72 -15.93
C SER A 58 44.26 16.41 -17.25
N ASP A 59 43.10 16.15 -17.85
CA ASP A 59 42.82 16.57 -19.23
C ASP A 59 42.34 18.04 -19.34
N ASN A 60 42.03 18.72 -18.21
CA ASN A 60 41.51 20.10 -18.12
C ASN A 60 40.32 20.43 -19.05
N SER A 61 39.78 19.44 -19.76
CA SER A 61 38.69 19.50 -20.70
C SER A 61 37.56 18.64 -20.15
N LEU A 62 36.38 19.25 -20.02
CA LEU A 62 35.20 18.60 -19.47
C LEU A 62 34.53 17.77 -20.57
N GLU A 63 35.17 16.67 -20.97
CA GLU A 63 34.56 15.75 -21.93
C GLU A 63 33.24 15.21 -21.33
N GLU A 64 32.13 15.55 -21.98
CA GLU A 64 30.80 15.22 -21.48
C GLU A 64 30.59 13.70 -21.35
N GLY A 65 31.33 12.91 -22.14
CA GLY A 65 31.36 11.45 -22.08
C GLY A 65 31.98 10.90 -20.80
N THR A 66 33.12 11.44 -20.35
CA THR A 66 33.78 10.98 -19.12
C THR A 66 32.98 11.36 -17.86
N VAL A 67 32.28 12.50 -17.90
CA VAL A 67 31.36 12.91 -16.82
C VAL A 67 30.16 11.97 -16.74
N LYS A 68 29.58 11.57 -17.87
CA LYS A 68 28.47 10.59 -17.91
C LYS A 68 28.91 9.22 -17.41
N GLN A 69 30.05 8.72 -17.86
CA GLN A 69 30.64 7.46 -17.38
C GLN A 69 30.89 7.47 -15.86
N LEU A 70 31.40 8.58 -15.33
CA LEU A 70 31.57 8.75 -13.89
C LEU A 70 30.23 8.71 -13.14
N GLY A 71 29.20 9.37 -13.68
CA GLY A 71 27.85 9.35 -13.13
C GLY A 71 27.24 7.95 -13.09
N ASP A 72 27.45 7.16 -14.14
CA ASP A 72 26.93 5.80 -14.23
C ASP A 72 27.69 4.83 -13.31
N ALA A 73 29.02 4.91 -13.24
CA ALA A 73 29.83 4.13 -12.29
C ALA A 73 29.44 4.41 -10.83
N VAL A 74 29.10 5.67 -10.48
CA VAL A 74 28.61 6.04 -9.15
C VAL A 74 27.23 5.43 -8.86
N LYS A 75 26.31 5.45 -9.83
CA LYS A 75 24.98 4.81 -9.68
C LYS A 75 25.13 3.31 -9.49
N GLU A 76 25.97 2.65 -10.28
CA GLU A 76 26.23 1.21 -10.15
C GLU A 76 26.84 0.86 -8.80
N LEU A 77 27.80 1.65 -8.31
CA LEU A 77 28.38 1.47 -6.98
C LEU A 77 27.32 1.57 -5.86
N GLN A 78 26.35 2.48 -6.01
CA GLN A 78 25.24 2.59 -5.06
C GLN A 78 24.33 1.35 -5.11
N VAL A 79 24.04 0.82 -6.29
CA VAL A 79 23.27 -0.43 -6.45
C VAL A 79 24.00 -1.58 -5.78
N VAL A 80 25.30 -1.79 -6.06
CA VAL A 80 26.09 -2.89 -5.47
C VAL A 80 26.12 -2.79 -3.94
N LYS A 81 26.31 -1.59 -3.37
CA LYS A 81 26.24 -1.38 -1.91
C LYS A 81 24.88 -1.80 -1.33
N ARG A 82 23.78 -1.43 -1.98
CA ARG A 82 22.41 -1.79 -1.56
C ARG A 82 22.12 -3.29 -1.68
N GLN A 83 22.85 -4.01 -2.54
CA GLN A 83 22.70 -5.44 -2.73
C GLN A 83 23.48 -6.29 -1.71
N SER A 84 24.31 -5.67 -0.86
CA SER A 84 25.09 -6.39 0.16
C SER A 84 24.18 -7.17 1.12
N TRP A 85 24.49 -8.44 1.34
CA TRP A 85 23.73 -9.33 2.21
C TRP A 85 23.61 -8.81 3.65
N LYS A 86 24.57 -8.01 4.11
CA LYS A 86 24.53 -7.37 5.43
C LYS A 86 23.41 -6.34 5.53
N ILE A 87 23.26 -5.48 4.52
CA ILE A 87 22.16 -4.50 4.47
C ILE A 87 20.82 -5.21 4.25
N LYS A 88 20.76 -6.19 3.35
CA LYS A 88 19.53 -6.96 3.13
C LYS A 88 19.07 -7.73 4.37
N ARG A 89 19.99 -8.36 5.10
CA ARG A 89 19.68 -9.09 6.35
C ARG A 89 19.16 -8.15 7.42
N GLU A 90 19.75 -6.97 7.57
CA GLU A 90 19.27 -5.96 8.51
C GLU A 90 17.89 -5.44 8.10
N THR A 91 17.66 -5.16 6.81
CA THR A 91 16.33 -4.76 6.32
C THR A 91 15.28 -5.87 6.47
N SER A 92 15.67 -7.14 6.33
CA SER A 92 14.77 -8.28 6.58
C SER A 92 14.44 -8.40 8.06
N LYS A 93 15.44 -8.27 8.93
CA LYS A 93 15.25 -8.29 10.38
C LYS A 93 14.30 -7.17 10.82
N GLN A 94 14.48 -5.96 10.29
CA GLN A 94 13.56 -4.84 10.53
C GLN A 94 12.15 -5.09 9.98
N LEU A 95 12.01 -5.79 8.86
CA LEU A 95 10.70 -6.19 8.33
C LEU A 95 10.04 -7.26 9.20
N ASP A 96 10.82 -8.21 9.71
CA ASP A 96 10.31 -9.28 10.57
C ASP A 96 9.96 -8.74 11.96
N GLU A 97 10.76 -7.84 12.55
CA GLU A 97 10.42 -7.10 13.77
C GLU A 97 9.13 -6.28 13.58
N LYS A 98 8.96 -5.61 12.42
CA LYS A 98 7.71 -4.89 12.09
C LYS A 98 6.52 -5.82 11.91
N LYS A 99 6.70 -7.02 11.35
CA LYS A 99 5.64 -8.03 11.24
C LYS A 99 5.26 -8.62 12.60
N THR A 100 6.24 -8.85 13.48
CA THR A 100 6.00 -9.29 14.86
C THR A 100 5.19 -8.24 15.61
N CYS A 101 5.54 -6.95 15.49
CA CYS A 101 4.74 -5.86 16.05
C CYS A 101 3.36 -5.72 15.38
N HIS A 102 3.24 -5.93 14.06
CA HIS A 102 1.92 -5.96 13.40
C HIS A 102 1.07 -7.13 13.89
N SER A 103 1.66 -8.30 14.13
CA SER A 103 0.94 -9.45 14.69
C SER A 103 0.54 -9.21 16.15
N GLU A 104 1.35 -8.50 16.94
CA GLU A 104 1.03 -8.16 18.33
C GLU A 104 0.00 -7.02 18.44
N ILE A 105 -0.07 -6.12 17.45
CA ILE A 105 -1.07 -5.03 17.40
C ILE A 105 -2.38 -5.47 16.71
N LEU A 106 -2.36 -6.45 15.79
CA LEU A 106 -3.57 -7.00 15.14
C LEU A 106 -4.14 -8.29 15.77
N PHE A 107 -3.44 -8.95 16.71
CA PHE A 107 -3.95 -10.17 17.38
C PHE A 107 -4.04 -10.09 18.92
N PRO A 108 -4.83 -9.16 19.48
CA PRO A 108 -5.51 -9.45 20.75
C PRO A 108 -6.92 -10.05 20.58
N PHE A 109 -7.58 -9.86 19.43
CA PHE A 109 -9.02 -10.12 19.31
C PHE A 109 -9.41 -11.58 19.00
N VAL A 110 -8.50 -12.42 18.47
CA VAL A 110 -8.87 -13.80 18.06
C VAL A 110 -8.50 -14.85 19.11
N LYS A 111 -7.62 -14.54 20.07
CA LYS A 111 -7.12 -15.53 21.06
C LYS A 111 -8.03 -15.69 22.29
N THR A 112 -9.08 -14.86 22.42
CA THR A 112 -9.97 -14.82 23.60
C THR A 112 -11.18 -15.74 23.52
N TYR A 113 -11.47 -16.39 22.38
CA TYR A 113 -12.62 -17.30 22.26
C TYR A 113 -12.38 -18.74 22.74
N LEU A 114 -11.20 -19.08 23.26
CA LEU A 114 -10.91 -20.46 23.70
C LEU A 114 -10.30 -20.63 25.11
N LYS A 115 -10.25 -19.60 25.96
CA LYS A 115 -9.87 -19.80 27.38
C LYS A 115 -10.75 -18.96 28.33
N ARG A 116 -11.49 -19.68 29.18
CA ARG A 116 -12.27 -19.15 30.32
C ARG A 116 -11.38 -18.32 31.27
N PRO A 117 -11.94 -17.32 31.98
CA PRO A 117 -11.18 -16.35 32.74
C PRO A 117 -10.78 -16.87 34.12
N LYS A 118 -9.61 -16.47 34.59
CA LYS A 118 -9.33 -16.30 36.03
C LYS A 118 -8.67 -14.93 36.22
N HIS A 119 -9.16 -14.25 37.24
CA HIS A 119 -8.94 -12.85 37.61
C HIS A 119 -7.45 -12.47 37.77
N ASN A 120 -7.09 -11.24 37.38
CA ASN A 120 -6.67 -10.16 38.30
C ASN A 120 -6.25 -8.89 37.53
N LEU A 121 -6.55 -7.75 38.14
CA LEU A 121 -6.25 -6.38 37.72
C LEU A 121 -4.75 -6.02 37.83
N MET A 122 -4.44 -4.85 37.25
CA MET A 122 -3.19 -4.05 37.25
C MET A 122 -2.27 -4.27 36.04
N SER A 123 -1.71 -3.26 35.38
CA SER A 123 -1.64 -1.81 35.63
C SER A 123 -1.29 -1.09 34.31
N PHE A 124 -1.77 0.14 34.16
CA PHE A 124 -1.31 1.08 33.12
C PHE A 124 0.11 1.55 33.43
N ASN A 125 0.94 1.70 32.39
CA ASN A 125 1.97 2.73 32.34
C ASN A 125 2.04 3.28 30.91
N LEU A 126 1.62 4.53 30.76
CA LEU A 126 1.95 5.40 29.64
C LEU A 126 3.41 5.80 29.83
N ASP A 127 4.29 5.45 28.89
CA ASP A 127 5.52 6.22 28.62
C ASP A 127 6.19 5.69 27.35
N ARG A 128 5.74 6.17 26.20
CA ARG A 128 6.59 6.49 25.02
C ARG A 128 5.75 7.01 23.88
N SER A 129 6.11 8.21 23.43
CA SER A 129 5.60 8.87 22.22
C SER A 129 5.56 7.91 21.01
N PRO A 130 4.40 7.71 20.36
CA PRO A 130 4.28 6.74 19.27
C PRO A 130 4.72 7.31 17.89
N PRO A 131 5.38 6.48 17.06
CA PRO A 131 6.03 6.87 15.80
C PRO A 131 5.04 6.93 14.62
N TYR A 132 4.08 7.85 14.65
CA TYR A 132 3.04 7.96 13.60
C TYR A 132 3.47 8.73 12.34
N LEU A 133 4.68 9.30 12.28
CA LEU A 133 5.14 10.09 11.12
C LEU A 133 5.82 9.26 10.01
N CYS A 134 6.05 7.95 10.18
CA CYS A 134 6.86 7.16 9.23
C CYS A 134 6.04 6.38 8.17
N LEU A 135 4.70 6.46 8.19
CA LEU A 135 3.82 5.65 7.32
C LEU A 135 3.36 6.36 6.03
N LEU A 136 3.55 7.67 5.90
CA LEU A 136 2.99 8.42 4.75
C LEU A 136 3.91 8.49 3.53
N THR A 137 5.23 8.30 3.67
CA THR A 137 6.17 8.50 2.56
C THR A 137 6.38 7.26 1.67
N ARG A 138 5.97 6.07 2.11
CA ARG A 138 6.21 4.82 1.37
C ARG A 138 5.05 4.43 0.43
N ASN A 139 3.82 4.73 0.82
CA ASN A 139 2.62 4.39 0.02
C ASN A 139 2.49 5.23 -1.27
N ALA A 140 3.15 6.39 -1.34
CA ALA A 140 3.17 7.21 -2.54
C ALA A 140 4.02 6.58 -3.66
N SER A 141 5.11 5.88 -3.32
CA SER A 141 6.03 5.29 -4.32
C SER A 141 5.46 4.01 -4.94
N ASP A 142 4.82 3.16 -4.13
CA ASP A 142 4.21 1.90 -4.58
C ASP A 142 2.93 2.13 -5.42
N ALA A 143 2.30 3.30 -5.29
CA ALA A 143 1.12 3.69 -6.06
C ALA A 143 1.45 4.10 -7.52
N TYR A 144 2.67 4.57 -7.79
CA TYR A 144 3.10 4.93 -9.14
C TYR A 144 3.51 3.69 -9.97
N GLU A 145 4.12 2.68 -9.36
CA GLU A 145 4.53 1.46 -10.06
C GLU A 145 3.35 0.57 -10.47
N ASN A 146 2.29 0.53 -9.65
CA ASN A 146 1.07 -0.24 -9.95
C ASN A 146 0.19 0.40 -11.04
N LYS A 147 0.27 1.71 -11.25
CA LYS A 147 -0.51 2.44 -12.27
C LYS A 147 -0.02 2.10 -13.69
N THR A 148 1.27 1.85 -13.84
CA THR A 148 1.94 1.52 -15.11
C THR A 148 1.63 0.09 -15.58
N LEU A 149 1.49 -0.86 -14.65
CA LEU A 149 1.10 -2.25 -14.91
C LEU A 149 -0.39 -2.42 -15.27
N LEU A 150 -1.27 -1.55 -14.74
CA LEU A 150 -2.70 -1.56 -15.04
C LEU A 150 -3.05 -0.96 -16.42
N GLN A 151 -2.24 -0.05 -16.95
CA GLN A 151 -2.45 0.54 -18.27
C GLN A 151 -2.00 -0.38 -19.42
N SER A 152 -0.91 -1.14 -19.24
CA SER A 152 -0.45 -2.13 -20.23
C SER A 152 -1.44 -3.30 -20.36
N ASN A 153 -2.05 -3.75 -19.26
CA ASN A 153 -3.09 -4.77 -19.29
C ASN A 153 -4.41 -4.28 -19.92
N LYS A 154 -4.73 -2.98 -19.84
CA LYS A 154 -5.91 -2.41 -20.50
C LYS A 154 -5.78 -2.30 -22.02
N ARG A 155 -4.59 -1.96 -22.54
CA ARG A 155 -4.35 -1.95 -24.00
C ARG A 155 -4.47 -3.35 -24.60
N ASN A 156 -3.98 -4.38 -23.91
CA ASN A 156 -4.07 -5.76 -24.39
C ASN A 156 -5.49 -6.37 -24.32
N SER A 157 -6.42 -5.74 -23.59
CA SER A 157 -7.79 -6.25 -23.40
C SER A 157 -8.82 -5.63 -24.34
N LEU A 158 -8.48 -4.51 -25.01
CA LEU A 158 -9.39 -3.77 -25.89
C LEU A 158 -9.39 -4.28 -27.35
N GLU A 159 -8.44 -5.15 -27.72
CA GLU A 159 -8.34 -5.69 -29.08
C GLU A 159 -9.05 -7.06 -29.28
N GLN A 160 -9.70 -7.63 -28.26
CA GLN A 160 -10.21 -9.03 -28.36
C GLN A 160 -11.68 -9.28 -28.03
N ASN A 161 -12.50 -8.27 -27.71
CA ASN A 161 -13.89 -8.53 -27.31
C ASN A 161 -14.92 -7.64 -28.04
N GLU A 162 -15.05 -7.83 -29.34
CA GLU A 162 -16.35 -7.69 -30.01
C GLU A 162 -16.91 -9.09 -30.16
N ASN A 163 -17.70 -9.56 -29.19
CA ASN A 163 -18.78 -10.55 -29.34
C ASN A 163 -19.35 -10.94 -27.97
N GLY A 164 -20.47 -10.32 -27.64
CA GLY A 164 -21.62 -10.98 -27.00
C GLY A 164 -21.40 -11.73 -25.68
N VAL A 165 -21.11 -11.02 -24.59
CA VAL A 165 -21.60 -11.41 -23.25
C VAL A 165 -21.97 -10.14 -22.49
N LYS A 166 -23.27 -9.95 -22.24
CA LYS A 166 -23.77 -8.92 -21.33
C LYS A 166 -23.37 -9.31 -19.90
N CYS A 167 -22.25 -8.79 -19.42
CA CYS A 167 -21.97 -8.72 -17.99
C CYS A 167 -22.38 -7.33 -17.50
N ALA A 168 -23.45 -7.27 -16.72
CA ALA A 168 -23.76 -6.09 -15.91
C ALA A 168 -23.30 -6.34 -14.47
N PRO A 169 -22.89 -5.31 -13.69
CA PRO A 169 -22.40 -4.02 -14.15
C PRO A 169 -21.08 -3.58 -13.49
N GLU A 170 -20.40 -2.70 -14.20
CA GLU A 170 -19.20 -1.93 -13.87
C GLU A 170 -19.31 -1.04 -12.60
N LYS A 171 -20.34 -1.23 -11.75
CA LYS A 171 -20.68 -0.34 -10.63
C LYS A 171 -19.62 -0.28 -9.53
N SER A 172 -18.86 -1.36 -9.28
CA SER A 172 -17.85 -1.38 -8.21
C SER A 172 -16.58 -0.58 -8.55
N ILE A 173 -16.28 -0.41 -9.84
CA ILE A 173 -15.08 0.31 -10.30
C ILE A 173 -15.31 1.83 -10.25
N TYR A 174 -16.54 2.30 -10.50
CA TYR A 174 -16.88 3.73 -10.42
C TYR A 174 -17.05 4.24 -8.99
N GLN A 175 -17.49 3.39 -8.05
CA GLN A 175 -17.55 3.76 -6.62
C GLN A 175 -16.16 3.96 -6.01
N ASN A 176 -15.22 3.06 -6.29
CA ASN A 176 -13.85 3.15 -5.77
C ASN A 176 -13.08 4.38 -6.28
N LYS A 177 -13.28 4.80 -7.54
CA LYS A 177 -12.66 6.04 -8.06
C LYS A 177 -13.19 7.29 -7.35
N SER A 178 -14.49 7.33 -7.10
CA SER A 178 -15.15 8.46 -6.43
C SER A 178 -14.75 8.57 -4.94
N GLN A 179 -14.57 7.42 -4.27
CA GLN A 179 -14.11 7.37 -2.87
C GLN A 179 -12.64 7.71 -2.71
N ASN A 180 -11.78 7.31 -3.67
CA ASN A 180 -10.36 7.67 -3.66
C ASN A 180 -10.12 9.15 -3.99
N GLN A 181 -11.02 9.78 -4.75
CA GLN A 181 -11.01 11.24 -4.94
C GLN A 181 -11.50 11.97 -3.68
N ARG A 182 -12.49 11.41 -2.96
CA ARG A 182 -12.96 11.97 -1.68
C ARG A 182 -11.90 11.91 -0.57
N SER A 183 -11.15 10.81 -0.45
CA SER A 183 -10.08 10.69 0.55
C SER A 183 -8.99 11.74 0.31
N VAL A 184 -8.51 11.86 -0.93
CA VAL A 184 -7.50 12.87 -1.31
C VAL A 184 -8.02 14.30 -1.07
N SER A 185 -9.28 14.57 -1.42
CA SER A 185 -9.92 15.87 -1.15
C SER A 185 -10.01 16.21 0.33
N LYS A 186 -10.22 15.21 1.20
CA LYS A 186 -10.29 15.41 2.65
C LYS A 186 -8.92 15.62 3.29
N TYR A 187 -7.87 14.96 2.80
CA TYR A 187 -6.49 15.23 3.24
C TYR A 187 -6.07 16.67 2.93
N LEU A 188 -6.37 17.16 1.73
CA LEU A 188 -6.18 18.58 1.41
C LEU A 188 -7.01 19.51 2.33
N GLY A 189 -8.22 19.08 2.71
CA GLY A 189 -9.06 19.81 3.65
C GLY A 189 -8.42 19.95 5.04
N MET A 190 -7.90 18.86 5.60
CA MET A 190 -7.20 18.88 6.90
C MET A 190 -5.91 19.72 6.87
N GLU A 191 -5.17 19.67 5.76
CA GLU A 191 -3.96 20.49 5.59
C GLU A 191 -4.29 21.99 5.50
N LEU A 192 -5.39 22.33 4.82
CA LEU A 192 -5.92 23.69 4.81
C LEU A 192 -6.36 24.14 6.21
N GLU A 193 -7.11 23.32 6.95
CA GLU A 193 -7.53 23.61 8.33
C GLU A 193 -6.32 23.87 9.24
N PHE A 194 -5.26 23.07 9.10
CA PHE A 194 -4.01 23.27 9.84
C PHE A 194 -3.35 24.62 9.49
N SER A 195 -3.27 24.97 8.21
CA SER A 195 -2.70 26.26 7.79
C SER A 195 -3.52 27.46 8.30
N MET A 196 -4.85 27.35 8.28
CA MET A 196 -5.74 28.38 8.82
C MET A 196 -5.58 28.53 10.33
N ALA A 197 -5.46 27.41 11.05
CA ALA A 197 -5.18 27.39 12.48
C ALA A 197 -3.82 28.04 12.81
N GLN A 198 -2.79 27.78 12.01
CA GLN A 198 -1.50 28.46 12.15
C GLN A 198 -1.63 29.97 11.94
N ALA A 199 -2.28 30.40 10.86
CA ALA A 199 -2.48 31.82 10.56
C ALA A 199 -3.28 32.54 11.66
N ARG A 200 -4.32 31.90 12.23
CA ARG A 200 -5.06 32.42 13.38
C ARG A 200 -4.18 32.64 14.60
N ARG A 201 -3.32 31.66 14.93
CA ARG A 201 -2.39 31.76 16.06
C ARG A 201 -1.32 32.84 15.84
N GLU A 202 -0.82 32.97 14.63
CA GLU A 202 0.14 34.03 14.27
C GLU A 202 -0.50 35.41 14.38
N TRP A 203 -1.72 35.56 13.89
CA TRP A 203 -2.47 36.80 14.04
C TRP A 203 -2.70 37.16 15.51
N LEU A 204 -3.14 36.19 16.33
CA LEU A 204 -3.36 36.41 17.77
C LEU A 204 -2.07 36.83 18.50
N LYS A 205 -0.94 36.18 18.18
CA LYS A 205 0.38 36.56 18.68
C LYS A 205 0.74 37.99 18.33
N GLU A 206 0.48 38.40 17.10
CA GLU A 206 0.80 39.74 16.65
C GLU A 206 -0.09 40.79 17.32
N GLN A 207 -1.38 40.49 17.55
CA GLN A 207 -2.27 41.35 18.34
C GLN A 207 -1.75 41.53 19.77
N HIS A 208 -1.37 40.44 20.45
CA HIS A 208 -0.82 40.53 21.80
C HIS A 208 0.53 41.27 21.83
N ARG A 209 1.43 41.04 20.86
CA ARG A 209 2.69 41.77 20.72
C ARG A 209 2.46 43.28 20.57
N ALA A 210 1.50 43.68 19.74
CA ALA A 210 1.17 45.09 19.56
C ALA A 210 0.68 45.75 20.87
N LEU A 211 -0.17 45.05 21.63
CA LEU A 211 -0.64 45.54 22.94
C LEU A 211 0.51 45.64 23.96
N ILE A 212 1.39 44.64 24.01
CA ILE A 212 2.55 44.63 24.92
C ILE A 212 3.52 45.77 24.56
N ASN A 213 3.82 45.96 23.28
CA ASN A 213 4.71 47.03 22.83
C ASN A 213 4.15 48.41 23.14
N LYS A 214 2.83 48.59 23.08
CA LYS A 214 2.17 49.83 23.48
C LYS A 214 2.35 50.13 24.97
N GLU A 215 2.12 49.14 25.84
CA GLU A 215 2.34 49.30 27.29
C GLU A 215 3.83 49.52 27.64
N LEU A 216 4.75 48.91 26.88
CA LEU A 216 6.19 49.15 27.00
C LEU A 216 6.61 50.56 26.58
N LEU A 217 5.95 51.15 25.59
CA LEU A 217 6.16 52.56 25.21
C LEU A 217 5.62 53.53 26.29
N ASP A 218 4.60 53.13 27.05
CA ASP A 218 4.10 53.92 28.18
C ASP A 218 4.97 53.80 29.46
N LEU A 219 5.94 52.89 29.43
CA LEU A 219 7.00 52.72 30.43
C LEU A 219 8.26 53.56 30.15
N GLU A 220 8.37 54.22 28.99
CA GLU A 220 9.54 55.04 28.64
C GLU A 220 9.70 56.23 29.62
N PRO A 221 10.94 56.51 30.08
CA PRO A 221 11.21 57.49 31.14
C PRO A 221 10.85 58.94 30.77
N ASP A 222 10.68 59.25 29.48
CA ASP A 222 10.32 60.59 28.99
C ASP A 222 8.92 61.04 29.44
N LYS A 223 8.04 60.11 29.85
CA LYS A 223 6.69 60.44 30.36
C LYS A 223 6.60 60.56 31.89
N LEU A 224 7.65 60.20 32.64
CA LEU A 224 7.64 60.16 34.12
C LEU A 224 8.37 61.35 34.77
N GLN A 225 8.95 62.28 33.98
CA GLN A 225 9.82 63.36 34.48
C GLN A 225 9.10 64.61 35.01
N GLN A 226 7.80 64.58 35.27
CA GLN A 226 7.07 65.75 35.77
C GLN A 226 6.57 65.54 37.21
N GLY A 227 7.43 65.81 38.20
CA GLY A 227 6.99 66.45 39.45
C GLY A 227 7.18 65.75 40.80
N ASP A 228 7.34 64.42 40.88
CA ASP A 228 7.14 63.70 42.16
C ASP A 228 8.41 63.07 42.79
N SER A 229 8.34 62.73 44.08
CA SER A 229 9.44 62.21 44.92
C SER A 229 9.98 60.85 44.44
N GLU A 230 11.28 60.60 44.58
CA GLU A 230 12.00 59.36 44.17
C GLU A 230 11.29 58.01 44.47
N PRO A 231 10.76 57.75 45.69
CA PRO A 231 10.09 56.48 45.98
C PRO A 231 8.71 56.33 45.30
N GLU A 232 8.03 57.42 44.99
CA GLU A 232 6.72 57.39 44.31
C GLU A 232 6.89 57.05 42.82
N GLN A 233 7.98 57.50 42.20
CA GLN A 233 8.34 57.13 40.82
C GLN A 233 8.67 55.64 40.69
N GLU A 234 9.40 55.06 41.66
CA GLU A 234 9.75 53.64 41.67
C GLU A 234 8.52 52.74 41.81
N THR A 235 7.59 53.10 42.71
CA THR A 235 6.33 52.36 42.86
C THR A 235 5.45 52.44 41.61
N GLN A 236 5.36 53.59 40.94
CA GLN A 236 4.66 53.73 39.66
C GLN A 236 5.30 52.89 38.55
N LYS A 237 6.63 52.88 38.48
CA LYS A 237 7.37 52.04 37.53
C LYS A 237 7.07 50.55 37.73
N LEU A 238 7.11 50.08 38.98
CA LEU A 238 6.79 48.69 39.33
C LEU A 238 5.34 48.32 39.00
N LEU A 239 4.38 49.24 39.18
CA LEU A 239 2.98 49.00 38.82
C LEU A 239 2.78 48.83 37.31
N LYS A 240 3.49 49.63 36.50
CA LYS A 240 3.48 49.51 35.03
C LYS A 240 4.23 48.26 34.55
N GLU A 241 5.35 47.89 35.18
CA GLU A 241 6.02 46.61 34.87
C GLU A 241 5.12 45.41 35.20
N LYS A 242 4.38 45.49 36.31
CA LYS A 242 3.36 44.51 36.67
C LYS A 242 2.23 44.44 35.64
N SER A 243 1.76 45.56 35.09
CA SER A 243 0.71 45.54 34.06
C SER A 243 1.19 44.85 32.78
N VAL A 244 2.42 45.12 32.33
CA VAL A 244 3.03 44.42 31.19
C VAL A 244 3.15 42.92 31.44
N MET A 245 3.63 42.51 32.62
CA MET A 245 3.73 41.09 32.96
C MET A 245 2.36 40.40 32.99
N LEU A 246 1.34 41.06 33.53
CA LEU A 246 -0.03 40.53 33.53
C LEU A 246 -0.56 40.35 32.09
N LEU A 247 -0.33 41.33 31.22
CA LEU A 247 -0.72 41.26 29.81
C LEU A 247 0.00 40.11 29.09
N GLN A 248 1.30 39.92 29.34
CA GLN A 248 2.08 38.79 28.80
C GLN A 248 1.52 37.44 29.25
N LEU A 249 1.22 37.29 30.55
CA LEU A 249 0.64 36.05 31.08
C LEU A 249 -0.75 35.77 30.49
N GLU A 250 -1.56 36.80 30.33
CA GLU A 250 -2.90 36.66 29.76
C GLU A 250 -2.84 36.32 28.26
N ALA A 251 -1.91 36.94 27.52
CA ALA A 251 -1.62 36.64 26.12
C ALA A 251 -1.22 35.17 25.93
N LEU A 252 -0.26 34.68 26.73
CA LEU A 252 0.19 33.29 26.69
C LEU A 252 -0.94 32.31 27.02
N ARG A 253 -1.79 32.62 28.01
CA ARG A 253 -2.95 31.78 28.34
C ARG A 253 -3.93 31.70 27.17
N ARG A 254 -4.26 32.83 26.54
CA ARG A 254 -5.18 32.85 25.39
C ARG A 254 -4.60 32.07 24.20
N GLU A 255 -3.34 32.30 23.86
CA GLU A 255 -2.66 31.58 22.77
C GLU A 255 -2.62 30.07 23.00
N MET A 256 -2.36 29.64 24.24
CA MET A 256 -2.38 28.23 24.60
C MET A 256 -3.78 27.64 24.45
N THR A 257 -4.81 28.29 24.99
CA THR A 257 -6.19 27.79 24.87
C THR A 257 -6.67 27.70 23.43
N GLU A 258 -6.23 28.63 22.57
CA GLU A 258 -6.61 28.60 21.15
C GLU A 258 -5.83 27.51 20.39
N ALA A 259 -4.56 27.29 20.74
CA ALA A 259 -3.78 26.19 20.20
C ALA A 259 -4.33 24.81 20.62
N GLU A 260 -4.80 24.68 21.86
CA GLU A 260 -5.45 23.46 22.35
C GLU A 260 -6.72 23.14 21.56
N LYS A 261 -7.62 24.12 21.40
CA LYS A 261 -8.84 23.95 20.58
C LYS A 261 -8.53 23.58 19.13
N ASP A 262 -7.58 24.27 18.51
CA ASP A 262 -7.17 23.98 17.12
C ASP A 262 -6.65 22.54 16.99
N MET A 263 -5.83 22.10 17.94
CA MET A 263 -5.28 20.74 17.95
C MET A 263 -6.37 19.69 18.21
N GLU A 264 -7.30 19.95 19.12
CA GLU A 264 -8.45 19.07 19.39
C GLU A 264 -9.33 18.90 18.16
N LEU A 265 -9.63 19.99 17.45
CA LEU A 265 -10.38 19.96 16.19
C LEU A 265 -9.67 19.09 15.15
N LEU A 266 -8.38 19.31 14.91
CA LEU A 266 -7.61 18.52 13.95
C LEU A 266 -7.56 17.03 14.33
N LEU A 267 -7.38 16.73 15.62
CA LEU A 267 -7.38 15.35 16.12
C LEU A 267 -8.74 14.67 15.97
N SER A 268 -9.83 15.40 16.21
CA SER A 268 -11.20 14.88 16.02
C SER A 268 -11.47 14.56 14.55
N SER A 269 -11.12 15.47 13.64
CA SER A 269 -11.21 15.29 12.19
C SER A 269 -10.42 14.07 11.71
N TYR A 270 -9.17 13.91 12.18
CA TYR A 270 -8.35 12.74 11.85
C TYR A 270 -8.96 11.43 12.36
N ARG A 271 -9.50 11.42 13.60
CA ARG A 271 -10.16 10.23 14.17
C ARG A 271 -11.37 9.82 13.34
N GLU A 272 -12.20 10.77 12.94
CA GLU A 272 -13.37 10.52 12.10
C GLU A 272 -12.98 9.95 10.74
N GLU A 273 -11.95 10.51 10.11
CA GLU A 273 -11.46 10.00 8.83
C GLU A 273 -10.86 8.60 8.94
N ALA A 274 -10.11 8.32 10.01
CA ALA A 274 -9.59 6.97 10.27
C ALA A 274 -10.73 5.94 10.47
N ILE A 275 -11.80 6.33 11.17
CA ILE A 275 -12.99 5.49 11.33
C ILE A 275 -13.68 5.27 9.99
N ALA A 276 -13.87 6.31 9.19
CA ALA A 276 -14.48 6.23 7.87
C ALA A 276 -13.68 5.32 6.93
N GLN A 277 -12.35 5.43 6.94
CA GLN A 277 -11.47 4.56 6.16
C GLN A 277 -11.57 3.10 6.59
N LYS A 278 -11.59 2.82 7.90
CA LYS A 278 -11.79 1.47 8.43
C LYS A 278 -13.13 0.89 7.96
N GLN A 279 -14.21 1.66 8.07
CA GLN A 279 -15.54 1.23 7.62
C GLN A 279 -15.57 0.96 6.12
N HIS A 280 -14.95 1.83 5.31
CA HIS A 280 -14.84 1.65 3.88
C HIS A 280 -14.09 0.36 3.51
N ILE A 281 -12.94 0.11 4.15
CA ILE A 281 -12.16 -1.12 3.92
C ILE A 281 -12.98 -2.36 4.25
N LEU A 282 -13.71 -2.35 5.38
CA LEU A 282 -14.60 -3.45 5.75
C LEU A 282 -15.71 -3.66 4.72
N GLN A 283 -16.35 -2.59 4.23
CA GLN A 283 -17.36 -2.68 3.17
C GLN A 283 -16.80 -3.31 1.89
N VAL A 284 -15.60 -2.91 1.49
CA VAL A 284 -14.90 -3.48 0.34
C VAL A 284 -14.64 -4.97 0.56
N PHE A 285 -14.16 -5.38 1.73
CA PHE A 285 -13.97 -6.80 2.05
C PHE A 285 -15.28 -7.60 2.05
N HIS A 286 -16.37 -7.04 2.57
CA HIS A 286 -17.69 -7.67 2.51
C HIS A 286 -18.16 -7.86 1.06
N ALA A 287 -17.99 -6.86 0.21
CA ALA A 287 -18.33 -6.95 -1.20
C ALA A 287 -17.48 -8.01 -1.95
N TYR A 288 -16.17 -8.06 -1.68
CA TYR A 288 -15.31 -9.10 -2.26
C TYR A 288 -15.68 -10.50 -1.78
N ARG A 289 -16.02 -10.66 -0.50
CA ARG A 289 -16.49 -11.95 0.03
C ARG A 289 -17.77 -12.41 -0.68
N GLY A 290 -18.76 -11.53 -0.79
CA GLY A 290 -20.02 -11.86 -1.48
C GLY A 290 -19.81 -12.27 -2.94
N LEU A 291 -18.95 -11.56 -3.67
CA LEU A 291 -18.62 -11.92 -5.07
C LEU A 291 -17.96 -13.31 -5.17
N LEU A 292 -17.08 -13.66 -4.23
CA LEU A 292 -16.43 -14.96 -4.21
C LEU A 292 -17.43 -16.07 -3.86
N GLU A 293 -18.32 -15.83 -2.91
CA GLU A 293 -19.40 -16.76 -2.55
C GLU A 293 -20.31 -17.02 -3.75
N GLU A 294 -20.78 -15.97 -4.43
CA GLU A 294 -21.59 -16.09 -5.67
C GLU A 294 -20.85 -16.88 -6.76
N GLN A 295 -19.54 -16.66 -6.92
CA GLN A 295 -18.74 -17.40 -7.90
C GLN A 295 -18.63 -18.89 -7.53
N MET A 296 -18.42 -19.20 -6.26
CA MET A 296 -18.36 -20.59 -5.79
C MET A 296 -19.70 -21.28 -5.99
N ASP A 297 -20.80 -20.67 -5.55
CA ASP A 297 -22.14 -21.22 -5.71
C ASP A 297 -22.47 -21.50 -7.19
N ALA A 298 -22.14 -20.56 -8.08
CA ALA A 298 -22.33 -20.73 -9.52
C ALA A 298 -21.49 -21.89 -10.10
N GLN A 299 -20.26 -22.08 -9.62
CA GLN A 299 -19.42 -23.21 -10.04
C GLN A 299 -19.94 -24.52 -9.49
N GLU A 300 -20.30 -24.57 -8.21
CA GLU A 300 -20.91 -25.75 -7.59
C GLU A 300 -22.18 -26.16 -8.32
N HIS A 301 -23.05 -25.22 -8.65
CA HIS A 301 -24.29 -25.49 -9.39
C HIS A 301 -24.00 -26.09 -10.76
N ARG A 302 -22.99 -25.57 -11.48
CA ARG A 302 -22.57 -26.13 -12.77
C ARG A 302 -22.02 -27.55 -12.64
N TYR A 303 -21.18 -27.81 -11.64
CA TYR A 303 -20.62 -29.15 -11.42
C TYR A 303 -21.68 -30.16 -10.98
N ARG A 304 -22.62 -29.76 -10.10
CA ARG A 304 -23.75 -30.62 -9.71
C ARG A 304 -24.61 -30.97 -10.92
N LYS A 305 -24.96 -29.98 -11.75
CA LYS A 305 -25.72 -30.21 -12.97
C LYS A 305 -25.02 -31.14 -13.96
N LEU A 306 -23.72 -30.92 -14.21
CA LEU A 306 -22.93 -31.78 -15.09
C LEU A 306 -22.85 -33.22 -14.56
N LEU A 307 -22.72 -33.38 -13.24
CA LEU A 307 -22.72 -34.69 -12.60
C LEU A 307 -24.08 -35.39 -12.75
N GLU A 308 -25.18 -34.67 -12.57
CA GLU A 308 -26.53 -35.18 -12.80
C GLU A 308 -26.71 -35.67 -14.24
N GLU A 309 -26.30 -34.86 -15.23
CA GLU A 309 -26.35 -35.22 -16.65
C GLU A 309 -25.51 -36.48 -16.95
N ALA A 310 -24.27 -36.54 -16.45
CA ALA A 310 -23.39 -37.70 -16.64
C ALA A 310 -23.94 -38.99 -15.99
N ILE A 311 -24.57 -38.88 -14.82
CA ILE A 311 -25.22 -40.02 -14.16
C ILE A 311 -26.42 -40.49 -14.97
N GLN A 312 -27.25 -39.56 -15.47
CA GLN A 312 -28.39 -39.90 -16.31
C GLN A 312 -27.95 -40.62 -17.59
N ASP A 313 -26.93 -40.10 -18.28
CA ASP A 313 -26.37 -40.72 -19.49
C ASP A 313 -25.81 -42.11 -19.20
N ALA A 314 -25.07 -42.29 -18.10
CA ALA A 314 -24.53 -43.59 -17.70
C ALA A 314 -25.65 -44.62 -17.43
N VAL A 315 -26.74 -44.21 -16.78
CA VAL A 315 -27.91 -45.07 -16.54
C VAL A 315 -28.57 -45.44 -17.86
N GLN A 316 -28.81 -44.47 -18.76
CA GLN A 316 -29.41 -44.73 -20.08
C GLN A 316 -28.55 -45.68 -20.93
N LEU A 317 -27.24 -45.45 -20.99
CA LEU A 317 -26.29 -46.32 -21.70
C LEU A 317 -26.25 -47.71 -21.09
N SER A 318 -26.31 -47.84 -19.76
CA SER A 318 -26.33 -49.15 -19.09
C SER A 318 -27.61 -49.93 -19.41
N ALA A 319 -28.77 -49.27 -19.43
CA ALA A 319 -30.03 -49.88 -19.80
C ALA A 319 -30.00 -50.34 -21.27
N ARG A 320 -29.51 -49.50 -22.18
CA ARG A 320 -29.37 -49.84 -23.60
C ARG A 320 -28.40 -51.00 -23.83
N ASN A 321 -27.29 -51.04 -23.09
CA ASN A 321 -26.35 -52.15 -23.15
C ASN A 321 -26.99 -53.46 -22.65
N GLN A 322 -27.79 -53.42 -21.58
CA GLN A 322 -28.52 -54.59 -21.10
C GLN A 322 -29.52 -55.13 -22.14
N GLU A 323 -30.24 -54.25 -22.85
CA GLU A 323 -31.12 -54.65 -23.96
C GLU A 323 -30.34 -55.33 -25.09
N LEU A 324 -29.23 -54.73 -25.52
CA LEU A 324 -28.37 -55.28 -26.57
C LEU A 324 -27.74 -56.62 -26.18
N GLU A 325 -27.38 -56.80 -24.91
CA GLU A 325 -26.90 -58.09 -24.39
C GLU A 325 -27.98 -59.16 -24.43
N ALA A 326 -29.22 -58.82 -24.07
CA ALA A 326 -30.36 -59.73 -24.14
C ALA A 326 -30.66 -60.13 -25.60
N GLU A 327 -30.64 -59.18 -26.53
CA GLU A 327 -30.81 -59.43 -27.97
C GLU A 327 -29.68 -60.30 -28.53
N ASN A 328 -28.42 -59.98 -28.22
CA ASN A 328 -27.26 -60.79 -28.62
C ASN A 328 -27.36 -62.23 -28.10
N LYS A 329 -27.84 -62.43 -26.88
CA LYS A 329 -28.08 -63.78 -26.33
C LYS A 329 -29.14 -64.52 -27.15
N ARG A 330 -30.28 -63.87 -27.45
CA ARG A 330 -31.35 -64.46 -28.28
C ARG A 330 -30.85 -64.85 -29.66
N LEU A 331 -30.13 -63.96 -30.35
CA LEU A 331 -29.59 -64.22 -31.68
C LEU A 331 -28.57 -65.37 -31.67
N ARG A 332 -27.71 -65.46 -30.64
CA ARG A 332 -26.78 -66.58 -30.49
C ARG A 332 -27.51 -67.92 -30.30
N ASP A 333 -28.59 -67.93 -29.54
CA ASP A 333 -29.39 -69.14 -29.34
C ASP A 333 -30.14 -69.55 -30.61
N GLU A 334 -30.64 -68.59 -31.39
CA GLU A 334 -31.22 -68.84 -32.71
C GLU A 334 -30.20 -69.40 -33.71
N LEU A 335 -28.97 -68.87 -33.73
CA LEU A 335 -27.90 -69.37 -34.59
C LEU A 335 -27.59 -70.83 -34.25
N LYS A 336 -27.39 -71.15 -32.95
CA LYS A 336 -27.19 -72.52 -32.48
C LYS A 336 -28.32 -73.46 -32.92
N ARG A 337 -29.58 -73.02 -32.82
CA ARG A 337 -30.74 -73.81 -33.27
C ARG A 337 -30.75 -74.04 -34.79
N LYS A 338 -30.33 -73.05 -35.58
CA LYS A 338 -30.22 -73.20 -37.04
C LYS A 338 -29.10 -74.17 -37.41
N ASP A 339 -27.93 -74.06 -36.77
CA ASP A 339 -26.79 -74.95 -37.01
C ASP A 339 -27.13 -76.42 -36.71
N THR A 340 -27.94 -76.67 -35.66
CA THR A 340 -28.43 -78.03 -35.33
C THR A 340 -29.47 -78.61 -36.29
N LYS A 341 -30.08 -77.80 -37.17
CA LYS A 341 -31.09 -78.24 -38.16
C LYS A 341 -30.49 -78.51 -39.54
N THR A 342 -29.23 -78.13 -39.77
CA THR A 342 -28.50 -78.29 -41.04
C THR A 342 -27.57 -79.51 -41.06
N LEU A 343 -27.61 -80.35 -40.02
CA LEU A 343 -27.06 -81.70 -39.96
C LEU A 343 -28.21 -82.70 -40.01
#